data_AF-E5F8T6-F1
#
_entry.id   AF-E5F8T6-F1
#
_cell.length_a   1.000
_cell.length_b   1.000
_cell.length_c   1.000
_cell.angle_alpha   90.00
_cell.angle_beta   90.00
_cell.angle_gamma   90.00
#
_symmetry.space_group_name_H-M   'P 1'
#
loop_
_entity.id
_entity.type
_entity.pdbx_description
1 polymer ?
#
loop_
_entity_poly.entity_id
_entity_poly.type
_entity_poly.pdbx_seq_one_letter_code
_entity_poly.pdbx_strand_id
1 'polypeptide(L)'
;MVRLPLNLLVTHRQSDGLDIKKWEINQAAGRYIRSHEEVQCISIRNRLHDFMQQNGAELAAALAPELMGVKNQPAMIKNRALNRSMAYLREALSVWLAAGNDIGYSAPDNDILTAIGYRPDAPSRDDNRERFTPAQNTIYTRRRAELAAQ
;
A
#
# COMPACT_ATOMS: atom_id res chain seq x y z
N MET A 1 45.27 3.89 -40.34
CA MET A 1 43.93 4.31 -39.85
C MET A 1 43.09 3.06 -39.63
N VAL A 2 42.97 2.59 -38.37
CA VAL A 2 42.08 1.47 -38.03
C VAL A 2 40.68 2.04 -37.82
N ARG A 3 39.77 1.77 -38.75
CA ARG A 3 38.36 2.13 -38.65
C ARG A 3 37.67 1.10 -37.75
N LEU A 4 37.40 1.45 -36.50
CA LEU A 4 36.56 0.63 -35.62
C LEU A 4 35.15 0.47 -36.23
N PRO A 5 34.56 -0.74 -36.23
CA PRO A 5 33.25 -0.97 -36.81
C PRO A 5 32.17 -0.30 -35.96
N LEU A 6 31.34 0.56 -36.59
CA LEU A 6 30.21 1.27 -35.99
C LEU A 6 29.20 0.37 -35.25
N ASN A 7 29.21 -0.94 -35.51
CA ASN A 7 28.25 -1.89 -34.94
C ASN A 7 28.48 -2.21 -33.46
N LEU A 8 29.70 -2.03 -32.93
CA LEU A 8 30.00 -2.34 -31.52
C LEU A 8 29.50 -1.24 -30.56
N LEU A 9 29.36 -0.01 -31.05
CA LEU A 9 28.90 1.14 -30.25
C LEU A 9 27.37 1.15 -30.10
N VAL A 10 26.65 0.58 -31.08
CA VAL A 10 25.19 0.55 -31.13
C VAL A 10 24.62 -0.53 -30.20
N THR A 11 25.28 -1.69 -30.11
CA THR A 11 24.84 -2.81 -29.25
C THR A 11 24.98 -2.51 -27.76
N HIS A 12 26.04 -1.81 -27.34
CA HIS A 12 26.17 -1.35 -25.94
C HIS A 12 25.11 -0.33 -25.55
N ARG A 13 24.80 0.64 -26.43
CA ARG A 13 23.80 1.69 -26.16
C ARG A 13 22.36 1.16 -26.10
N GLN A 14 22.04 0.13 -26.89
CA GLN A 14 20.72 -0.52 -26.88
C GLN A 14 20.48 -1.30 -25.58
N SER A 15 21.50 -2.00 -25.06
CA SER A 15 21.42 -2.68 -23.76
C SER A 15 21.26 -1.69 -22.60
N ASP A 16 21.97 -0.55 -22.63
CA ASP A 16 21.82 0.51 -21.61
C ASP A 16 20.40 1.10 -21.58
N GLY A 17 19.78 1.28 -22.75
CA GLY A 17 18.39 1.75 -22.86
C GLY A 17 17.36 0.75 -22.32
N LEU A 18 17.55 -0.55 -22.57
CA LEU A 18 16.69 -1.61 -22.06
C LEU A 18 16.78 -1.73 -20.53
N ASP A 19 17.98 -1.64 -19.96
CA ASP A 19 18.18 -1.67 -18.51
C ASP A 19 17.50 -0.47 -17.82
N ILE A 20 17.60 0.73 -18.40
CA ILE A 20 16.88 1.91 -17.91
C ILE A 20 15.36 1.66 -17.95
N LYS A 21 14.82 1.11 -19.04
CA LYS A 21 13.38 0.83 -19.18
C LYS A 21 12.90 -0.21 -18.16
N LYS A 22 13.67 -1.28 -17.94
CA LYS A 22 13.38 -2.28 -16.91
C LYS A 22 13.31 -1.63 -15.52
N TRP A 23 14.26 -0.77 -15.20
CA TRP A 23 14.24 -0.01 -13.95
C TRP A 23 13.04 0.95 -13.88
N GLU A 24 12.71 1.67 -14.95
CA GLU A 24 11.55 2.57 -14.98
C GLU A 24 10.23 1.81 -14.72
N ILE A 25 10.05 0.64 -15.32
CA ILE A 25 8.90 -0.25 -15.13
C ILE A 25 8.82 -0.69 -13.68
N ASN A 26 9.92 -1.20 -13.10
CA ASN A 26 9.98 -1.60 -11.70
C ASN A 26 9.56 -0.48 -10.75
N GLN A 27 10.07 0.73 -10.99
CA GLN A 27 9.76 1.90 -10.17
C GLN A 27 8.31 2.37 -10.34
N ALA A 28 7.76 2.31 -11.56
CA ALA A 28 6.37 2.63 -11.85
C ALA A 28 5.41 1.64 -11.20
N ALA A 29 5.67 0.34 -11.34
CA ALA A 29 4.90 -0.72 -10.70
C ALA A 29 4.89 -0.57 -9.17
N GLY A 30 6.05 -0.25 -8.57
CA GLY A 30 6.13 0.03 -7.14
C GLY A 30 5.32 1.25 -6.70
N ARG A 31 5.27 2.32 -7.51
CA ARG A 31 4.41 3.48 -7.22
C ARG A 31 2.93 3.11 -7.32
N TYR A 32 2.55 2.38 -8.36
CA TYR A 32 1.18 1.91 -8.54
C TYR A 32 0.70 1.06 -7.36
N ILE A 33 1.48 0.06 -6.92
CA ILE A 33 1.15 -0.80 -5.78
C ILE A 33 0.89 0.04 -4.53
N ARG A 34 1.79 0.97 -4.20
CA ARG A 34 1.62 1.84 -3.02
C ARG A 34 0.39 2.74 -3.13
N SER A 35 0.14 3.32 -4.31
CA SER A 35 -1.06 4.14 -4.52
C SER A 35 -2.35 3.33 -4.44
N HIS A 36 -2.36 2.09 -4.93
CA HIS A 36 -3.48 1.17 -4.80
C HIS A 36 -3.79 0.86 -3.33
N GLU A 37 -2.76 0.48 -2.57
CA GLU A 37 -2.87 0.20 -1.14
C GLU A 37 -3.32 1.44 -0.34
N GLU A 38 -2.86 2.64 -0.73
CA GLU A 38 -3.24 3.89 -0.06
C GLU A 38 -4.73 4.20 -0.23
N VAL A 39 -5.30 3.99 -1.42
CA VAL A 39 -6.75 4.15 -1.64
C VAL A 39 -7.55 3.23 -0.70
N GLN A 40 -7.14 1.97 -0.58
CA GLN A 40 -7.77 1.02 0.35
C GLN A 40 -7.62 1.46 1.80
N CYS A 41 -6.42 1.90 2.20
CA CYS A 41 -6.16 2.38 3.56
C CYS A 41 -7.01 3.60 3.93
N ILE A 42 -7.12 4.57 3.02
CA ILE A 42 -7.93 5.78 3.23
C ILE A 42 -9.41 5.42 3.36
N SER A 43 -9.94 4.57 2.48
CA SER A 43 -11.33 4.11 2.57
C SER A 43 -11.62 3.42 3.90
N ILE A 44 -10.79 2.45 4.31
CA ILE A 44 -10.95 1.75 5.59
C ILE A 44 -10.99 2.74 6.76
N ARG A 45 -10.07 3.72 6.80
CA ARG A 45 -10.02 4.74 7.86
C ARG A 45 -11.28 5.60 7.89
N ASN A 46 -11.71 6.09 6.73
CA ASN A 46 -12.89 6.95 6.64
C ASN A 46 -14.17 6.19 7.02
N ARG A 47 -14.36 4.98 6.49
CA ARG A 47 -15.54 4.16 6.80
C ARG A 47 -15.58 3.75 8.28
N LEU A 48 -14.44 3.40 8.88
CA LEU A 48 -14.36 3.10 10.32
C LEU A 48 -14.60 4.34 11.18
N HIS A 49 -14.15 5.52 10.74
CA HIS A 49 -14.45 6.77 11.44
C HIS A 49 -15.95 7.08 11.42
N ASP A 50 -16.59 6.97 10.26
CA ASP A 50 -18.04 7.17 10.13
C ASP A 50 -18.82 6.13 10.95
N PHE A 51 -18.38 4.88 10.95
CA PHE A 51 -18.92 3.83 11.81
C PHE A 51 -18.83 4.21 13.29
N MET A 52 -17.69 4.71 13.75
CA MET A 52 -17.50 5.15 15.13
C MET A 52 -18.34 6.39 15.47
N GLN A 53 -18.60 7.28 14.52
CA GLN A 53 -19.51 8.41 14.75
C GLN A 53 -20.95 7.94 14.99
N GLN A 54 -21.39 6.91 14.27
CA GLN A 54 -22.76 6.41 14.34
C GLN A 54 -22.97 5.42 15.51
N ASN A 55 -22.00 4.52 15.73
CA ASN A 55 -22.14 3.37 16.63
C ASN A 55 -21.15 3.40 17.80
N GLY A 56 -20.31 4.43 17.91
CA GLY A 56 -19.21 4.46 18.87
C GLY A 56 -19.66 4.46 20.33
N ALA A 57 -20.83 5.01 20.64
CA ALA A 57 -21.37 4.98 22.00
C ALA A 57 -21.72 3.54 22.44
N GLU A 58 -22.38 2.77 21.58
CA GLU A 58 -22.73 1.38 21.85
C GLU A 58 -21.49 0.50 21.94
N LEU A 59 -20.55 0.67 21.01
CA LEU A 59 -19.28 -0.06 21.06
C LEU A 59 -18.48 0.27 22.33
N ALA A 60 -18.39 1.54 22.72
CA ALA A 60 -17.71 1.95 23.94
C ALA A 60 -18.41 1.42 25.20
N ALA A 61 -19.74 1.29 25.19
CA ALA A 61 -20.50 0.70 26.29
C ALA A 61 -20.22 -0.80 26.43
N ALA A 62 -20.17 -1.55 25.32
CA ALA A 62 -19.79 -2.97 25.32
C ALA A 62 -18.36 -3.19 25.86
N LEU A 63 -17.46 -2.25 25.58
CA LEU A 63 -16.07 -2.27 26.04
C LEU A 63 -15.85 -1.51 27.37
N ALA A 64 -16.92 -1.08 28.04
CA ALA A 64 -16.82 -0.26 29.25
C ALA A 64 -15.92 -0.87 30.36
N PRO A 65 -15.91 -2.20 30.61
CA PRO A 65 -15.00 -2.77 31.60
C PRO A 65 -13.50 -2.48 31.36
N GLU A 66 -13.09 -2.28 30.12
CA GLU A 66 -11.71 -1.89 29.77
C GLU A 66 -11.53 -0.38 29.60
N LEU A 67 -12.58 0.33 29.17
CA LEU A 67 -12.49 1.74 28.74
C LEU A 67 -13.00 2.75 29.77
N MET A 68 -13.72 2.32 30.80
CA MET A 68 -14.30 3.22 31.79
C MET A 68 -13.20 4.01 32.53
N GLY A 69 -13.35 5.33 32.57
CA GLY A 69 -12.37 6.22 33.22
C GLY A 69 -11.05 6.42 32.45
N VAL A 70 -10.91 5.87 31.23
CA VAL A 70 -9.65 5.94 30.45
C VAL A 70 -9.23 7.36 30.07
N LYS A 71 -10.19 8.30 29.98
CA LYS A 71 -9.96 9.70 29.54
C LYS A 71 -8.85 10.40 30.33
N ASN A 72 -8.81 10.20 31.64
CA ASN A 72 -7.91 10.89 32.56
C ASN A 72 -6.64 10.08 32.91
N GLN A 73 -6.44 8.93 32.27
CA GLN A 73 -5.32 8.04 32.56
C GLN A 73 -4.04 8.43 31.78
N PRO A 74 -2.84 8.06 32.28
CA PRO A 74 -1.59 8.21 31.55
C PRO A 74 -1.60 7.43 30.22
N ALA A 75 -0.79 7.88 29.24
CA ALA A 75 -0.73 7.28 27.91
C ALA A 75 -0.48 5.76 27.93
N MET A 76 0.38 5.28 28.83
CA MET A 76 0.64 3.85 29.00
C MET A 76 -0.62 3.04 29.35
N ILE A 77 -1.46 3.57 30.25
CA ILE A 77 -2.71 2.93 30.67
C ILE A 77 -3.74 2.99 29.53
N LYS A 78 -3.84 4.12 28.83
CA LYS A 78 -4.69 4.26 27.64
C LYS A 78 -4.34 3.21 26.57
N ASN A 79 -3.06 3.07 26.25
CA ASN A 79 -2.58 2.09 25.27
C ASN A 79 -2.88 0.65 25.72
N ARG A 80 -2.74 0.34 27.01
CA ARG A 80 -3.08 -0.99 27.54
C ARG A 80 -4.56 -1.29 27.42
N ALA A 81 -5.43 -0.34 27.76
CA ALA A 81 -6.89 -0.47 27.62
C ALA A 81 -7.30 -0.67 26.15
N LEU A 82 -6.70 0.08 25.22
CA LEU A 82 -6.91 -0.09 23.79
C LEU A 82 -6.45 -1.47 23.30
N ASN A 83 -5.27 -1.93 23.71
CA ASN A 83 -4.76 -3.25 23.31
C ASN A 83 -5.67 -4.40 23.77
N ARG A 84 -6.20 -4.32 24.99
CA ARG A 84 -7.17 -5.32 25.49
C ARG A 84 -8.49 -5.24 24.75
N SER A 85 -9.00 -4.04 24.51
CA SER A 85 -10.22 -3.82 23.74
C SER A 85 -10.10 -4.41 22.32
N MET A 86 -8.95 -4.25 21.67
CA MET A 86 -8.67 -4.85 20.36
C MET A 86 -8.67 -6.38 20.37
N ALA A 87 -8.36 -7.04 21.49
CA ALA A 87 -8.45 -8.49 21.60
C ALA A 87 -9.91 -8.96 21.52
N TYR A 88 -10.82 -8.33 22.28
CA TYR A 88 -12.25 -8.64 22.23
C TYR A 88 -12.87 -8.31 20.85
N LEU A 89 -12.48 -7.18 20.24
CA LEU A 89 -12.93 -6.84 18.89
C LEU A 89 -12.49 -7.87 17.85
N ARG A 90 -11.25 -8.37 17.93
CA ARG A 90 -10.75 -9.43 17.05
C ARG A 90 -11.56 -10.71 17.21
N GLU A 91 -11.87 -11.09 18.45
CA GLU A 91 -12.66 -12.29 18.73
C GLU A 91 -14.08 -12.17 18.16
N ALA A 92 -14.78 -11.07 18.44
CA ALA A 92 -16.11 -10.81 17.92
C ALA A 92 -16.14 -10.80 16.38
N LEU A 93 -15.17 -10.16 15.74
CA LEU A 93 -15.04 -10.15 14.29
C LEU A 93 -14.80 -11.57 13.74
N SER A 94 -13.98 -12.38 14.41
CA SER A 94 -13.70 -13.76 14.01
C SER A 94 -14.97 -14.64 14.06
N VAL A 95 -15.78 -14.50 15.11
CA VAL A 95 -17.08 -15.18 15.22
C VAL A 95 -18.03 -14.76 14.10
N TRP A 96 -18.11 -13.46 13.81
CA TRP A 96 -18.96 -12.95 12.75
C TRP A 96 -18.54 -13.44 11.35
N LEU A 97 -17.22 -13.52 11.09
CA LEU A 97 -16.68 -14.06 9.85
C LEU A 97 -16.94 -15.58 9.71
N ALA A 98 -16.89 -16.32 10.82
CA ALA A 98 -17.16 -17.76 10.82
C ALA A 98 -18.62 -18.10 10.44
N ALA A 99 -19.55 -17.14 10.58
CA ALA A 99 -20.93 -17.30 10.13
C ALA A 99 -21.08 -17.28 8.59
N GLY A 100 -20.03 -16.93 7.84
CA GLY A 100 -20.04 -16.99 6.38
C GLY A 100 -20.84 -15.88 5.70
N ASN A 101 -21.01 -14.74 6.36
CA ASN A 101 -21.69 -13.58 5.78
C ASN A 101 -20.91 -13.04 4.57
N ASP A 102 -21.64 -12.64 3.52
CA ASP A 102 -21.04 -11.97 2.36
C ASP A 102 -20.45 -10.61 2.74
N ILE A 103 -19.25 -10.31 2.23
CA ILE A 103 -18.52 -9.08 2.53
C ILE A 103 -18.41 -8.24 1.27
N GLY A 104 -19.21 -7.17 1.21
CA GLY A 104 -19.14 -6.14 0.18
C GLY A 104 -18.41 -4.89 0.64
N TYR A 105 -18.00 -4.05 -0.31
CA TYR A 105 -17.53 -2.70 -0.01
C TYR A 105 -18.67 -1.82 0.48
N SER A 106 -18.35 -0.89 1.39
CA SER A 106 -19.29 0.15 1.81
C SER A 106 -19.75 0.97 0.61
N ALA A 107 -21.06 1.26 0.53
CA ALA A 107 -21.68 1.93 -0.62
C ALA A 107 -20.95 3.22 -1.08
N PRO A 108 -20.50 4.12 -0.19
CA PRO A 108 -19.83 5.37 -0.60
C PRO A 108 -18.53 5.16 -1.39
N ASP A 109 -17.80 4.08 -1.10
CA ASP A 109 -16.48 3.82 -1.70
C ASP A 109 -16.52 2.66 -2.72
N ASN A 110 -17.70 2.07 -2.95
CA ASN A 110 -17.86 0.84 -3.73
C ASN A 110 -17.36 1.00 -5.17
N ASP A 111 -17.74 2.07 -5.87
CA ASP A 111 -17.37 2.30 -7.26
C ASP A 111 -15.84 2.39 -7.42
N ILE A 112 -15.18 3.14 -6.53
CA ILE A 112 -13.73 3.32 -6.56
C ILE A 112 -13.01 2.01 -6.23
N LEU A 113 -13.41 1.33 -5.15
CA LEU A 113 -12.76 0.10 -4.71
C LEU A 113 -12.96 -1.04 -5.71
N THR A 114 -14.11 -1.08 -6.38
CA THR A 114 -14.39 -2.01 -7.48
C THR A 114 -13.53 -1.68 -8.70
N ALA A 115 -13.43 -0.41 -9.08
CA ALA A 115 -12.67 0.04 -10.25
C ALA A 115 -11.16 -0.25 -10.11
N ILE A 116 -10.56 -0.07 -8.93
CA ILE A 116 -9.13 -0.36 -8.71
C ILE A 116 -8.85 -1.85 -8.49
N GLY A 117 -9.89 -2.66 -8.22
CA GLY A 117 -9.76 -4.08 -7.90
C GLY A 117 -9.24 -4.36 -6.48
N TYR A 118 -9.44 -5.60 -6.03
CA TYR A 118 -9.11 -6.01 -4.66
C TYR A 118 -7.61 -5.98 -4.32
N ARG A 119 -6.75 -6.25 -5.31
CA ARG A 119 -5.29 -6.27 -5.17
C ARG A 119 -4.64 -5.72 -6.42
N PRO A 120 -3.41 -5.18 -6.31
CA PRO A 120 -2.58 -4.93 -7.48
C PRO A 120 -2.44 -6.19 -8.33
N ASP A 121 -2.45 -6.02 -9.64
CA ASP A 121 -2.33 -7.11 -10.60
C ASP A 121 -0.99 -7.86 -10.41
N ALA A 122 -0.97 -9.13 -10.83
CA ALA A 122 0.22 -9.97 -10.68
C ALA A 122 1.44 -9.45 -11.48
N PRO A 123 1.28 -8.99 -12.74
CA PRO A 123 2.37 -8.37 -13.49
C PRO A 123 3.04 -7.21 -12.75
N SER A 124 2.28 -6.27 -12.19
CA SER A 124 2.84 -5.16 -11.40
C SER A 124 3.67 -5.64 -10.20
N ARG A 125 3.26 -6.73 -9.55
CA ARG A 125 4.00 -7.32 -8.43
C ARG A 125 5.31 -7.96 -8.88
N ASP A 126 5.29 -8.63 -10.03
CA ASP A 126 6.49 -9.22 -10.63
C ASP A 126 7.46 -8.14 -11.12
N ASP A 127 6.94 -7.08 -11.75
CA ASP A 127 7.72 -5.93 -12.20
C ASP A 127 8.43 -5.22 -11.03
N ASN A 128 7.79 -5.10 -9.85
CA ASN A 128 8.38 -4.49 -8.66
C ASN A 128 9.25 -5.44 -7.81
N ARG A 129 9.47 -6.69 -8.25
CA ARG A 129 10.16 -7.70 -7.44
C ARG A 129 11.64 -7.41 -7.22
N GLU A 130 12.31 -6.86 -8.23
CA GLU A 130 13.72 -6.45 -8.12
C GLU A 130 13.87 -5.26 -7.18
N ARG A 131 14.88 -5.29 -6.30
CA ARG A 131 15.16 -4.21 -5.34
C ARG A 131 16.39 -3.44 -5.77
N PHE A 132 16.20 -2.14 -5.98
CA PHE A 132 17.28 -1.21 -6.27
C PHE A 132 17.68 -0.44 -5.01
N THR A 133 18.97 -0.40 -4.72
CA THR A 133 19.52 0.43 -3.64
C THR A 133 19.35 1.91 -3.95
N PRO A 134 19.39 2.80 -2.95
CA PRO A 134 19.36 4.25 -3.18
C PRO A 134 20.42 4.72 -4.18
N ALA A 135 21.65 4.18 -4.11
CA ALA A 135 22.73 4.52 -5.04
C ALA A 135 22.41 4.08 -6.49
N GLN A 136 21.88 2.87 -6.68
CA GLN A 136 21.45 2.40 -8.01
C GLN A 136 20.33 3.28 -8.57
N ASN A 137 19.36 3.68 -7.74
CA ASN A 137 18.28 4.58 -8.15
C ASN A 137 18.82 5.94 -8.62
N THR A 138 19.80 6.51 -7.92
CA THR A 138 20.46 7.76 -8.36
C THR A 138 21.15 7.58 -9.71
N ILE A 139 21.86 6.46 -9.92
CA ILE A 139 22.54 6.16 -11.19
C ILE A 139 21.53 6.04 -12.34
N TYR A 140 20.48 5.22 -12.18
CA TYR A 140 19.48 5.04 -13.23
C TYR A 140 18.67 6.32 -13.50
N THR A 141 18.40 7.12 -12.47
CA THR A 141 17.75 8.44 -12.65
C THR A 141 18.60 9.36 -13.52
N ARG A 142 19.92 9.41 -13.27
CA ARG A 142 20.86 10.19 -14.08
C ARG A 142 20.93 9.66 -15.53
N ARG A 143 21.12 8.35 -15.70
CA ARG A 143 21.19 7.72 -17.03
C ARG A 143 19.93 7.97 -17.86
N ARG A 144 18.75 7.90 -17.23
CA ARG A 144 17.47 8.22 -17.85
C ARG A 144 17.41 9.67 -18.33
N ALA A 145 17.88 10.63 -17.51
CA ALA A 145 17.91 12.04 -17.90
C ALA A 145 18.87 12.30 -19.07
N GLU A 146 20.05 11.66 -19.06
CA GLU A 146 21.03 11.72 -20.15
C GLU A 146 20.46 11.13 -21.45
N LEU A 147 19.69 10.04 -21.37
CA LEU A 147 19.02 9.43 -22.53
C LEU A 147 17.89 10.32 -23.09
N ALA A 148 17.15 11.03 -22.23
CA ALA A 148 16.06 11.90 -22.66
C ALA A 148 16.54 13.23 -23.30
N ALA A 149 17.81 13.58 -23.12
CA ALA A 149 18.43 14.79 -23.68
C ALA A 149 19.14 14.55 -25.02
N GLN A 150 19.13 13.31 -25.52
CA GLN A 150 19.66 12.91 -26.84
C GLN A 150 18.56 13.00 -27.91
#